data_AF-A0A5A7TZU4-F1
#
_entry.id   AF-A0A5A7TZU4-F1
#
_cell.length_a   1.000
_cell.length_b   1.000
_cell.length_c   1.000
_cell.angle_alpha   90.00
_cell.angle_beta   90.00
_cell.angle_gamma   90.00
#
_symmetry.space_group_name_H-M   'P 1'
#
loop_
_entity.id
_entity.type
_entity.pdbx_description
1 polymer ?
#
loop_
_entity_poly.entity_id
_entity_poly.type
_entity_poly.pdbx_seq_one_letter_code
_entity_poly.pdbx_strand_id
1 'polypeptide(L)'
;MSDTKWIFKNKTDEKGSVTKNKARLVAQGYSQVKGVDFNETFAPVARLEAIRLLRSISCNRKFKLYQMNVKSVFLNEYLNEEVYVAQPKGFIDPVYPQHVYKLNKALYGLKQAPRAWYERTPYDLS
;
A
#
# COMPACT_ATOMS: atom_id res chain seq x y z
N MET A 1 17.56 -4.39 4.69
CA MET A 1 16.91 -5.52 3.99
C MET A 1 15.61 -5.88 4.69
N SER A 2 14.48 -5.82 3.98
CA SER A 2 13.16 -5.96 4.60
C SER A 2 12.68 -7.40 4.62
N ASP A 3 12.30 -7.88 5.79
CA ASP A 3 11.59 -9.15 5.95
C ASP A 3 10.13 -9.04 5.45
N THR A 4 9.53 -10.17 5.08
CA THR A 4 8.13 -10.25 4.68
C THR A 4 7.29 -11.06 5.68
N LYS A 5 6.01 -10.71 5.81
CA LYS A 5 5.07 -11.39 6.68
C LYS A 5 3.75 -11.65 5.97
N TRP A 6 3.26 -12.87 6.10
CA TRP A 6 1.90 -13.22 5.70
C TRP A 6 0.88 -12.76 6.73
N ILE A 7 -0.16 -12.08 6.27
CA ILE A 7 -1.33 -11.71 7.07
C ILE A 7 -2.54 -12.44 6.51
N PHE A 8 -3.14 -13.29 7.34
CA PHE A 8 -4.36 -14.03 7.00
C PHE A 8 -5.57 -13.37 7.67
N LYS A 9 -6.67 -13.23 6.93
CA LYS A 9 -7.93 -12.70 7.44
C LYS A 9 -9.11 -13.40 6.77
N ASN A 10 -9.98 -13.97 7.59
CA ASN A 10 -11.25 -14.50 7.12
C ASN A 10 -12.29 -13.38 7.09
N LYS A 11 -13.05 -13.33 6.00
CA LYS A 11 -14.29 -12.55 5.94
C LYS A 11 -15.44 -13.48 6.28
N THR A 12 -16.24 -13.08 7.23
CA THR A 12 -17.49 -13.74 7.60
C THR A 12 -18.68 -12.94 7.11
N ASP A 13 -19.80 -13.62 6.86
CA ASP A 13 -21.10 -12.97 6.70
C ASP A 13 -21.70 -12.58 8.06
N GLU A 14 -22.90 -12.00 8.04
CA GLU A 14 -23.66 -11.60 9.23
C GLU A 14 -24.04 -12.81 10.12
N LYS A 15 -24.04 -14.02 9.56
CA LYS A 15 -24.34 -15.27 10.26
C LYS A 15 -23.08 -15.95 10.81
N GLY A 16 -21.91 -15.35 10.64
CA GLY A 16 -20.63 -15.88 11.10
C GLY A 16 -20.00 -16.93 10.17
N SER A 17 -20.61 -17.25 9.02
CA SER A 17 -20.05 -18.20 8.06
C SER A 17 -18.92 -17.56 7.26
N VAL A 18 -17.83 -18.32 7.05
CA VAL A 18 -16.67 -17.83 6.29
C VAL A 18 -17.01 -17.72 4.81
N THR A 19 -17.07 -16.50 4.30
CA THR A 19 -17.35 -16.22 2.89
C THR A 19 -16.09 -16.11 2.05
N LYS A 20 -14.96 -15.68 2.63
CA LYS A 20 -13.70 -15.52 1.89
C LYS A 20 -12.48 -15.55 2.80
N ASN A 21 -11.49 -16.38 2.45
CA ASN A 21 -10.15 -16.32 3.04
C ASN A 21 -9.30 -15.30 2.29
N LYS A 22 -8.61 -14.41 3.01
CA LYS A 22 -7.68 -13.44 2.43
C LYS A 22 -6.29 -13.68 2.99
N ALA A 23 -5.31 -13.74 2.11
CA ALA A 23 -3.89 -13.66 2.45
C ALA A 23 -3.32 -12.36 1.88
N ARG A 24 -2.41 -11.71 2.61
CA ARG A 24 -1.63 -10.57 2.13
C ARG A 24 -0.19 -10.75 2.51
N LEU A 25 0.72 -10.49 1.56
CA LEU A 25 2.14 -10.36 1.84
C LEU A 25 2.43 -8.89 2.14
N VAL A 26 3.10 -8.64 3.27
CA VAL A 26 3.43 -7.30 3.75
C VAL A 26 4.92 -7.23 4.02
N ALA A 27 5.56 -6.16 3.57
CA ALA A 27 6.94 -5.86 3.91
C ALA A 27 7.01 -5.27 5.33
N GLN A 28 8.00 -5.67 6.11
CA GLN A 28 8.22 -5.15 7.45
C GLN A 28 8.96 -3.79 7.38
N GLY A 29 8.30 -2.72 6.95
CA GLY A 29 8.97 -1.43 6.78
C GLY A 29 9.55 -0.81 8.06
N TYR A 30 9.18 -1.30 9.25
CA TYR A 30 9.86 -0.90 10.48
C TYR A 30 11.33 -1.36 10.50
N SER A 31 11.68 -2.42 9.78
CA SER A 31 13.05 -2.91 9.61
C SER A 31 13.85 -2.14 8.54
N GLN A 32 13.20 -1.26 7.77
CA GLN A 32 13.87 -0.43 6.77
C GLN A 32 14.68 0.69 7.41
N VAL A 33 15.94 0.82 6.97
CA VAL A 33 16.88 1.85 7.40
C VAL A 33 16.86 3.03 6.43
N LYS A 34 16.68 4.24 6.97
CA LYS A 34 16.70 5.48 6.16
C LYS A 34 18.12 5.70 5.60
N GLY A 35 18.22 6.07 4.33
CA GLY A 35 19.48 6.25 3.59
C GLY A 35 20.09 4.95 3.05
N VAL A 36 19.49 3.79 3.35
CA VAL A 36 19.88 2.49 2.78
C VAL A 36 18.71 1.87 2.01
N ASP A 37 17.57 1.65 2.67
CA ASP A 37 16.39 1.00 2.08
C ASP A 37 15.35 2.01 1.54
N PHE A 38 15.41 3.28 1.97
CA PHE A 38 14.57 4.38 1.50
C PHE A 38 15.19 5.74 1.89
N ASN A 39 14.97 6.79 1.10
CA ASN A 39 15.49 8.12 1.41
C ASN A 39 14.49 8.98 2.21
N GLU A 40 13.20 8.89 1.89
CA GLU A 40 12.16 9.72 2.47
C GLU A 40 10.86 8.93 2.71
N THR A 41 10.09 9.33 3.72
CA THR A 41 8.76 8.75 3.98
C THR A 41 7.71 9.75 3.52
N PHE A 42 6.75 9.29 2.72
CA PHE A 42 5.66 10.11 2.20
C PHE A 42 4.33 9.64 2.80
N ALA A 43 3.46 10.59 3.16
CA ALA A 43 2.12 10.29 3.63
C ALA A 43 1.16 11.39 3.13
N PRO A 44 0.37 11.14 2.07
CA PRO A 44 -0.60 12.11 1.59
C PRO A 44 -1.84 12.06 2.51
N VAL A 45 -1.80 12.82 3.61
CA VAL A 45 -2.94 12.95 4.51
C VAL A 45 -3.61 14.29 4.24
N ALA A 46 -4.84 14.24 3.71
CA ALA A 46 -5.66 15.43 3.59
C ALA A 46 -5.98 16.00 4.99
N ARG A 47 -5.82 17.32 5.15
CA ARG A 47 -6.14 18.02 6.39
C ARG A 47 -7.65 18.00 6.65
N LEU A 48 -8.05 17.75 7.89
CA LEU A 48 -9.47 17.68 8.27
C LEU A 48 -10.18 19.02 8.01
N GLU A 49 -9.48 20.13 8.21
CA GLU A 49 -9.97 21.48 7.94
C GLU A 49 -10.33 21.66 6.46
N ALA A 50 -9.48 21.18 5.56
CA ALA A 50 -9.72 21.23 4.12
C ALA A 50 -10.93 20.37 3.72
N ILE A 51 -11.08 19.18 4.31
CA ILE A 51 -12.24 18.30 4.07
C ILE A 51 -13.54 18.97 4.56
N ARG A 52 -13.51 19.60 5.75
CA ARG A 52 -14.66 20.32 6.31
C ARG A 52 -15.04 21.52 5.45
N LEU A 53 -14.06 22.29 4.99
CA LEU A 53 -14.27 23.42 4.09
C LEU A 53 -14.88 22.96 2.76
N LEU A 54 -14.30 21.93 2.12
CA LEU A 54 -14.83 21.35 0.89
C LEU A 54 -16.30 20.95 1.05
N ARG A 55 -16.63 20.24 2.14
CA ARG A 55 -18.00 19.82 2.43
C ARG A 55 -18.94 21.02 2.63
N SER A 56 -18.51 22.04 3.36
CA SER A 56 -19.29 23.27 3.58
C SER A 56 -19.63 23.97 2.25
N ILE A 57 -18.63 24.13 1.38
CA ILE A 57 -18.80 24.72 0.05
C ILE A 57 -19.74 23.88 -0.81
N SER A 58 -19.56 22.55 -0.82
CA SER A 58 -20.43 21.65 -1.58
C SER A 58 -21.88 21.70 -1.11
N CYS A 59 -22.12 21.76 0.21
CA CYS A 59 -23.47 21.91 0.75
C CYS A 59 -24.09 23.27 0.36
N ASN A 60 -23.34 24.37 0.46
CA ASN A 60 -23.83 25.70 0.09
C ASN A 60 -24.16 25.79 -1.41
N ARG A 61 -23.32 25.22 -2.27
CA ARG A 61 -23.47 25.27 -3.73
C ARG A 61 -24.29 24.11 -4.30
N LYS A 62 -24.85 23.24 -3.46
CA LYS A 62 -25.59 22.02 -3.83
C LYS A 62 -24.82 21.09 -4.79
N PHE A 63 -23.50 21.01 -4.62
CA PHE A 63 -22.67 20.10 -5.42
C PHE A 63 -22.84 18.65 -4.96
N LYS A 64 -22.89 17.73 -5.93
CA LYS A 64 -22.80 16.30 -5.65
C LYS A 64 -21.34 15.92 -5.45
N LEU A 65 -21.03 15.38 -4.28
CA LEU A 65 -19.71 14.83 -3.97
C LEU A 65 -19.70 13.32 -4.23
N TYR A 66 -18.65 12.85 -4.88
CA TYR A 66 -18.38 11.44 -5.10
C TYR A 66 -17.07 11.06 -4.40
N GLN A 67 -17.06 9.92 -3.71
CA GLN A 67 -15.87 9.39 -3.08
C GLN A 67 -15.48 8.08 -3.77
N MET A 68 -14.21 8.00 -4.19
CA MET A 68 -13.65 6.78 -4.76
C MET A 68 -12.66 6.16 -3.77
N ASN A 69 -12.88 4.89 -3.43
CA ASN A 69 -11.92 4.10 -2.67
C ASN A 69 -11.24 3.12 -3.63
N VAL A 70 -10.00 3.42 -4.00
CA VAL A 70 -9.21 2.56 -4.89
C VAL A 70 -8.75 1.33 -4.10
N LYS A 71 -9.09 0.15 -4.60
CA LYS A 71 -8.65 -1.12 -4.00
C LYS A 71 -7.28 -1.48 -4.54
N SER A 72 -6.43 -2.03 -3.67
CA SER A 72 -5.12 -2.59 -4.07
C SER A 72 -4.19 -1.59 -4.78
N VAL A 73 -4.28 -0.31 -4.38
CA VAL A 73 -3.49 0.83 -4.90
C VAL A 73 -2.02 0.47 -5.14
N PHE A 74 -1.32 0.03 -4.09
CA PHE A 74 0.11 -0.32 -4.17
C PHE A 74 0.44 -1.46 -5.15
N LEU A 75 -0.47 -2.40 -5.39
CA LEU A 75 -0.25 -3.51 -6.34
C LEU A 75 -0.40 -3.08 -7.81
N ASN A 76 -0.86 -1.86 -8.06
CA ASN A 76 -0.98 -1.30 -9.40
C ASN A 76 0.17 -0.34 -9.75
N GLU A 77 0.98 0.04 -8.77
CA GLU A 77 2.11 0.96 -8.95
C GLU A 77 3.42 0.22 -9.10
N TYR A 78 4.25 0.72 -9.99
CA TYR A 78 5.65 0.30 -10.09
C TYR A 78 6.50 1.06 -9.08
N LEU A 79 7.47 0.38 -8.49
CA LEU A 79 8.49 1.02 -7.68
C LEU A 79 9.56 1.60 -8.60
N ASN A 80 9.81 2.90 -8.49
CA ASN A 80 10.93 3.56 -9.16
C ASN A 80 12.27 3.21 -8.49
N GLU A 81 12.23 2.89 -7.19
CA GLU A 81 13.39 2.50 -6.39
C GLU A 81 13.59 0.98 -6.43
N GLU A 82 14.84 0.53 -6.41
CA GLU A 82 15.16 -0.89 -6.28
C GLU A 82 14.97 -1.34 -4.83
N VAL A 83 13.92 -2.12 -4.59
CA VAL A 83 13.63 -2.68 -3.26
C VAL A 83 13.76 -4.19 -3.29
N TYR A 84 14.55 -4.72 -2.37
CA TYR A 84 14.74 -6.16 -2.19
C TYR A 84 14.12 -6.63 -0.87
N VAL A 85 13.47 -7.79 -0.91
CA VAL A 85 12.86 -8.43 0.25
C VAL A 85 13.33 -9.87 0.41
N ALA A 86 13.34 -10.35 1.65
CA ALA A 86 13.60 -11.75 1.94
C ALA A 86 12.50 -12.63 1.33
N GLN A 87 12.88 -13.85 0.94
CA GLN A 87 11.95 -14.83 0.40
C GLN A 87 10.84 -15.12 1.42
N PRO A 88 9.55 -15.06 1.02
CA PRO A 88 8.46 -15.32 1.93
C PRO A 88 8.50 -16.76 2.42
N LYS A 89 8.14 -16.96 3.70
CA LYS A 89 7.97 -18.31 4.25
C LYS A 89 7.00 -19.11 3.37
N GLY A 90 7.41 -20.33 3.01
CA GLY A 90 6.68 -21.21 2.10
C GLY A 90 7.00 -21.05 0.62
N PHE A 91 7.84 -20.07 0.25
CA PHE A 91 8.28 -19.80 -1.12
C PHE A 91 9.81 -19.69 -1.24
N ILE A 92 10.55 -20.25 -0.28
CA ILE A 92 12.01 -20.24 -0.31
C ILE A 92 12.49 -21.23 -1.38
N ASP A 93 13.35 -20.77 -2.27
CA ASP A 93 13.99 -21.58 -3.30
C ASP A 93 14.91 -22.63 -2.65
N PRO A 94 14.73 -23.93 -2.93
CA PRO A 94 15.54 -24.99 -2.34
C PRO A 94 17.00 -24.99 -2.83
N VAL A 95 17.27 -24.44 -4.02
CA VAL A 95 18.61 -24.33 -4.61
C VAL A 95 19.29 -23.07 -4.09
N TYR A 96 18.54 -21.97 -3.96
CA TYR A 96 19.07 -20.67 -3.53
C TYR A 96 18.32 -20.11 -2.30
N PRO A 97 18.51 -20.71 -1.11
CA PRO A 97 17.76 -20.32 0.08
C PRO A 97 18.10 -18.90 0.58
N GLN A 98 19.27 -18.38 0.24
CA GLN A 98 19.76 -17.05 0.63
C GLN A 98 19.45 -15.96 -0.40
N HIS A 99 18.80 -16.30 -1.51
CA HIS A 99 18.39 -15.29 -2.48
C HIS A 99 17.29 -14.39 -1.93
N VAL A 100 17.12 -13.28 -2.64
CA VAL A 100 16.22 -12.19 -2.29
C VAL A 100 15.35 -11.87 -3.49
N TYR A 101 14.14 -11.38 -3.27
CA TYR A 101 13.25 -10.98 -4.35
C TYR A 101 13.33 -9.48 -4.58
N LYS A 102 13.51 -9.08 -5.84
CA LYS A 102 13.33 -7.70 -6.28
C LYS A 102 11.85 -7.40 -6.44
N LEU A 103 11.36 -6.35 -5.79
CA LEU A 103 9.99 -5.91 -5.92
C LEU A 103 9.85 -4.99 -7.14
N ASN A 104 9.03 -5.41 -8.10
CA ASN A 104 8.65 -4.56 -9.23
C ASN A 104 7.49 -3.60 -8.88
N LYS A 105 6.72 -3.92 -7.84
CA LYS A 105 5.51 -3.19 -7.44
C LYS A 105 5.51 -2.91 -5.95
N ALA A 106 4.85 -1.84 -5.55
CA ALA A 106 4.79 -1.45 -4.14
C ALA A 106 4.04 -2.51 -3.29
N LEU A 107 4.65 -2.90 -2.18
CA LEU A 107 4.01 -3.74 -1.17
C LEU A 107 3.55 -2.89 0.02
N TYR A 108 2.47 -3.35 0.66
CA TYR A 108 2.07 -2.80 1.95
C TYR A 108 3.22 -2.87 2.94
N GLY A 109 3.33 -1.83 3.77
CA GLY A 109 4.32 -1.76 4.83
C GLY A 109 5.65 -1.16 4.40
N LEU A 110 5.95 -1.00 3.11
CA LEU A 110 7.11 -0.21 2.66
C LEU A 110 6.90 1.28 2.99
N LYS A 111 7.95 1.94 3.49
CA LYS A 111 7.91 3.38 3.84
C LYS A 111 7.76 4.29 2.62
N GLN A 112 8.19 3.84 1.45
CA GLN A 112 8.09 4.56 0.17
C GLN A 112 6.85 4.21 -0.65
N ALA A 113 6.07 3.18 -0.28
CA ALA A 113 4.87 2.79 -1.04
C ALA A 113 3.85 3.93 -1.26
N PRO A 114 3.56 4.80 -0.27
CA PRO A 114 2.64 5.92 -0.50
C PRO A 114 3.16 6.96 -1.50
N ARG A 115 4.48 7.09 -1.67
CA ARG A 115 5.11 7.99 -2.64
C ARG A 115 4.90 7.47 -4.06
N ALA A 116 5.16 6.18 -4.27
CA ALA A 116 4.96 5.53 -5.57
C ALA A 116 3.53 5.75 -6.10
N TRP A 117 2.54 5.78 -5.20
CA TRP A 117 1.16 6.12 -5.55
C TRP A 117 1.00 7.55 -6.03
N TYR A 118 1.49 8.49 -5.22
CA TYR A 118 1.31 9.91 -5.49
C TYR A 118 2.00 10.37 -6.77
N GLU A 119 3.20 9.85 -7.05
CA GLU A 119 3.92 10.16 -8.30
C GLU A 119 3.23 9.56 -9.53
N ARG A 120 2.56 8.41 -9.38
CA ARG A 120 1.94 7.68 -10.50
C ARG A 120 0.54 8.17 -10.82
N THR A 121 -0.23 8.68 -9.86
CA THR A 121 -1.53 9.31 -10.14
C THR A 121 -1.28 10.46 -11.10
N PRO A 122 -1.63 10.30 -12.40
CA PRO A 122 -1.42 11.39 -13.33
C PRO A 122 -2.40 12.49 -12.94
N TYR A 123 -1.96 13.73 -13.10
CA TYR A 123 -2.83 14.90 -13.08
C TYR A 123 -3.96 14.83 -14.14
N ASP A 124 -4.03 13.77 -14.96
CA ASP A 124 -5.04 13.47 -15.98
C ASP A 124 -6.39 12.97 -15.42
N LEU A 125 -6.90 13.63 -14.39
CA LEU A 125 -8.34 13.62 -14.10
C LEU A 125 -8.96 15.01 -14.30
N SER A 126 -8.28 15.91 -15.01
CA SER A 126 -8.82 17.20 -15.49
C SER A 126 -9.54 17.05 -16.82
#